data_AF-A0A4Y3RR59-F1
#
_entry.id   AF-A0A4Y3RR59-F1
#
_cell.length_a   1.000
_cell.length_b   1.000
_cell.length_c   1.000
_cell.angle_alpha   90.00
_cell.angle_beta   90.00
_cell.angle_gamma   90.00
#
_symmetry.space_group_name_H-M   'P 1'
#
loop_
_entity.id
_entity.type
_entity.pdbx_description
1 polymer ?
#
loop_
_entity_poly.entity_id
_entity_poly.type
_entity_poly.pdbx_seq_one_letter_code
_entity_poly.pdbx_strand_id
1 'polypeptide(L)'
;MVNTLLYARKNRIVELMEQPAERRDADWMREAAQQAILLELATLPPYLCAMWSIRHTGEDSSVFDALHEIVFDEMSHLGLACNLLTTLGGTPVLADESVVPTYPGPLPGGVRPELSVFLSGLTKESAGMYACIEEPDQPLARALAAHTSIGAFYTALLEAFRAHPERITGARQLTLDMPHHGEGNNVVALKTLAAVEAAIGVIKEQGEGTSASPENPHPGAPGELAHYYAFLEIHNGRKLRKNPVTGKWEFDENTPVPMPETLPMGIVPRGGWPRTGPSAPDAETIQILDDFNHAYSALLHLLQEAWKQDLPDEAERLLNDAVQQMFFLQGPAIQLMERPLPGAGGKTYGPEFRYVTA
;
A
#
# COMPACT_ATOMS: atom_id res chain seq x y z
N MET A 1 -23.33 9.64 11.95
CA MET A 1 -22.45 8.55 12.41
C MET A 1 -21.88 7.88 11.18
N VAL A 2 -20.56 7.73 11.11
CA VAL A 2 -19.92 6.97 10.02
C VAL A 2 -20.23 5.49 10.23
N ASN A 3 -20.68 4.79 9.19
CA ASN A 3 -21.08 3.39 9.29
C ASN A 3 -19.88 2.48 8.95
N THR A 4 -19.03 2.21 9.93
CA THR A 4 -17.80 1.40 9.75
C THR A 4 -18.10 -0.02 9.25
N LEU A 5 -19.25 -0.59 9.65
CA LEU A 5 -19.73 -1.89 9.17
C LEU A 5 -20.04 -1.93 7.66
N LEU A 6 -20.29 -0.78 7.03
CA LEU A 6 -20.45 -0.70 5.58
C LEU A 6 -19.09 -0.88 4.87
N TYR A 7 -18.03 -0.29 5.42
CA TYR A 7 -16.68 -0.36 4.87
C TYR A 7 -16.00 -1.70 5.11
N ALA A 8 -16.34 -2.36 6.23
CA ALA A 8 -15.87 -3.70 6.58
C ALA A 8 -16.39 -4.82 5.65
N ARG A 9 -17.29 -4.51 4.70
CA ARG A 9 -17.84 -5.49 3.78
C ARG A 9 -16.77 -5.96 2.80
N LYS A 10 -16.52 -7.27 2.81
CA LYS A 10 -15.48 -7.92 2.00
C LYS A 10 -15.54 -7.62 0.50
N ASN A 11 -16.71 -7.32 -0.08
CA ASN A 11 -16.89 -7.10 -1.51
C ASN A 11 -17.32 -5.67 -1.86
N ARG A 12 -17.07 -4.67 -0.99
CA ARG A 12 -17.67 -3.34 -1.18
C ARG A 12 -17.23 -2.65 -2.47
N ILE A 13 -15.96 -2.77 -2.89
CA ILE A 13 -15.50 -2.23 -4.18
C ILE A 13 -16.25 -2.92 -5.33
N VAL A 14 -16.39 -4.25 -5.30
CA VAL A 14 -17.17 -4.98 -6.31
C VAL A 14 -18.61 -4.47 -6.38
N GLU A 15 -19.29 -4.34 -5.23
CA GLU A 15 -20.66 -3.81 -5.14
C GLU A 15 -20.78 -2.37 -5.67
N LEU A 16 -19.77 -1.53 -5.44
CA LEU A 16 -19.72 -0.16 -5.97
C LEU A 16 -19.51 -0.17 -7.49
N MET A 17 -18.64 -1.03 -8.00
CA MET A 17 -18.29 -1.13 -9.42
C MET A 17 -19.44 -1.70 -10.26
N GLU A 18 -20.32 -2.52 -9.69
CA GLU A 18 -21.55 -3.00 -10.32
C GLU A 18 -22.60 -1.89 -10.53
N GLN A 19 -22.48 -0.76 -9.84
CA GLN A 19 -23.42 0.35 -10.01
C GLN A 19 -23.17 1.10 -11.33
N PRO A 20 -24.23 1.30 -12.15
CA PRO A 20 -24.14 2.09 -13.38
C PRO A 20 -23.65 3.51 -13.09
N ALA A 21 -22.90 4.09 -14.04
CA ALA A 21 -22.30 5.42 -13.90
C ALA A 21 -23.31 6.50 -13.52
N GLU A 22 -24.55 6.43 -14.03
CA GLU A 22 -25.62 7.40 -13.79
C GLU A 22 -26.15 7.36 -12.35
N ARG A 23 -25.83 6.30 -11.58
CA ARG A 23 -26.24 6.12 -10.18
C ARG A 23 -25.11 6.39 -9.19
N ARG A 24 -23.91 6.75 -9.67
CA ARG A 24 -22.74 7.05 -8.81
C ARG A 24 -22.87 8.45 -8.18
N ASP A 25 -23.75 8.53 -7.20
CA ASP A 25 -24.06 9.76 -6.47
C ASP A 25 -23.01 10.12 -5.39
N ALA A 26 -23.33 11.07 -4.51
CA ALA A 26 -22.37 11.60 -3.54
C ALA A 26 -21.98 10.56 -2.49
N ASP A 27 -22.90 9.66 -2.16
CA ASP A 27 -22.64 8.59 -1.20
C ASP A 27 -21.75 7.53 -1.88
N TRP A 28 -22.03 7.16 -3.13
CA TRP A 28 -21.13 6.30 -3.91
C TRP A 28 -19.69 6.84 -3.94
N MET A 29 -19.52 8.13 -4.23
CA MET A 29 -18.17 8.73 -4.33
C MET A 29 -17.43 8.72 -2.99
N ARG A 30 -18.11 9.05 -1.88
CA ARG A 30 -17.48 9.01 -0.54
C ARG A 30 -17.15 7.58 -0.13
N GLU A 31 -18.02 6.63 -0.43
CA GLU A 31 -17.75 5.22 -0.14
C GLU A 31 -16.59 4.67 -0.97
N ALA A 32 -16.53 5.00 -2.26
CA ALA A 32 -15.42 4.64 -3.13
C ALA A 32 -14.11 5.26 -2.63
N ALA A 33 -14.08 6.56 -2.32
CA ALA A 33 -12.89 7.20 -1.77
C ALA A 33 -12.46 6.57 -0.42
N GLN A 34 -13.40 6.17 0.44
CA GLN A 34 -13.05 5.43 1.67
C GLN A 34 -12.50 4.03 1.37
N GLN A 35 -13.01 3.32 0.37
CA GLN A 35 -12.45 2.02 -0.01
C GLN A 35 -11.06 2.15 -0.62
N ALA A 36 -10.78 3.23 -1.37
CA ALA A 36 -9.45 3.55 -1.86
C ALA A 36 -8.44 3.66 -0.71
N ILE A 37 -8.78 4.42 0.34
CA ILE A 37 -7.96 4.55 1.56
C ILE A 37 -7.61 3.18 2.17
N LEU A 38 -8.59 2.27 2.25
CA LEU A 38 -8.35 0.94 2.83
C LEU A 38 -7.46 0.07 1.93
N LEU A 39 -7.58 0.23 0.61
CA LEU A 39 -6.76 -0.48 -0.36
C LEU A 39 -5.29 -0.06 -0.26
N GLU A 40 -5.00 1.25 -0.28
CA GLU A 40 -3.64 1.79 -0.09
C GLU A 40 -3.06 1.41 1.29
N LEU A 41 -3.90 1.38 2.33
CA LEU A 41 -3.44 0.93 3.65
C LEU A 41 -3.04 -0.57 3.64
N ALA A 42 -3.69 -1.40 2.81
CA ALA A 42 -3.46 -2.84 2.80
C ALA A 42 -2.17 -3.25 2.07
N THR A 43 -1.58 -2.37 1.25
CA THR A 43 -0.33 -2.62 0.54
C THR A 43 0.90 -2.32 1.41
N LEU A 44 0.79 -1.34 2.33
CA LEU A 44 1.92 -0.89 3.15
C LEU A 44 2.52 -1.97 4.07
N PRO A 45 1.77 -2.69 4.93
CA PRO A 45 2.35 -3.71 5.81
C PRO A 45 3.17 -4.80 5.12
N PRO A 46 2.71 -5.45 4.02
CA PRO A 46 3.53 -6.45 3.34
C PRO A 46 4.79 -5.86 2.70
N TYR A 47 4.74 -4.64 2.16
CA TYR A 47 5.90 -4.00 1.52
C TYR A 47 6.93 -3.54 2.56
N LEU A 48 6.48 -2.98 3.68
CA LEU A 48 7.33 -2.64 4.83
C LEU A 48 8.02 -3.87 5.41
N CYS A 49 7.31 -5.01 5.56
CA CYS A 49 7.94 -6.27 5.98
C CYS A 49 9.08 -6.69 5.03
N ALA A 50 8.86 -6.57 3.72
CA ALA A 50 9.87 -6.89 2.71
C ALA A 50 11.09 -5.98 2.86
N MET A 51 10.87 -4.67 2.86
CA MET A 51 11.91 -3.65 2.94
C MET A 51 12.74 -3.80 4.23
N TRP A 52 12.10 -3.92 5.39
CA TRP A 52 12.78 -4.07 6.68
C TRP A 52 13.52 -5.41 6.84
N SER A 53 13.15 -6.43 6.07
CA SER A 53 13.87 -7.70 6.10
C SER A 53 15.22 -7.64 5.38
N ILE A 54 15.46 -6.68 4.49
CA ILE A 54 16.73 -6.59 3.77
C ILE A 54 17.86 -6.21 4.73
N ARG A 55 18.96 -6.96 4.70
CA ARG A 55 20.17 -6.61 5.43
C ARG A 55 20.98 -5.59 4.63
N HIS A 56 21.33 -4.48 5.26
CA HIS A 56 22.20 -3.45 4.68
C HIS A 56 23.68 -3.88 4.73
N THR A 57 24.05 -4.92 3.98
CA THR A 57 25.39 -5.56 4.05
C THR A 57 26.22 -5.44 2.77
N GLY A 58 25.78 -4.70 1.74
CA GLY A 58 26.49 -4.61 0.44
C GLY A 58 26.35 -3.28 -0.31
N GLU A 59 27.04 -3.19 -1.45
CA GLU A 59 27.05 -2.01 -2.36
C GLU A 59 25.86 -1.99 -3.34
N ASP A 60 25.23 -3.14 -3.62
CA ASP A 60 24.06 -3.24 -4.51
C ASP A 60 22.75 -3.03 -3.72
N SER A 61 22.25 -1.80 -3.71
CA SER A 61 21.01 -1.40 -3.03
C SER A 61 19.77 -1.42 -3.92
N SER A 62 19.87 -1.77 -5.20
CA SER A 62 18.79 -1.56 -6.19
C SER A 62 17.41 -2.14 -5.81
N VAL A 63 17.36 -3.33 -5.17
CA VAL A 63 16.09 -3.92 -4.71
C VAL A 63 15.56 -3.20 -3.47
N PHE A 64 16.44 -2.76 -2.58
CA PHE A 64 16.05 -1.95 -1.43
C PHE A 64 15.54 -0.59 -1.88
N ASP A 65 16.24 0.07 -2.79
CA ASP A 65 15.89 1.40 -3.32
C ASP A 65 14.51 1.35 -4.00
N ALA A 66 14.27 0.34 -4.85
CA ALA A 66 12.96 0.14 -5.47
C ALA A 66 11.85 -0.10 -4.43
N LEU A 67 12.07 -0.94 -3.42
CA LEU A 67 11.07 -1.14 -2.36
C LEU A 67 10.84 0.12 -1.54
N HIS A 68 11.90 0.87 -1.27
CA HIS A 68 11.83 2.12 -0.53
C HIS A 68 11.02 3.17 -1.31
N GLU A 69 11.29 3.35 -2.60
CA GLU A 69 10.49 4.21 -3.48
C GLU A 69 9.01 3.80 -3.46
N ILE A 70 8.70 2.53 -3.74
CA ILE A 70 7.32 2.01 -3.72
C ILE A 70 6.62 2.27 -2.38
N VAL A 71 7.29 2.02 -1.25
CA VAL A 71 6.70 2.25 0.07
C VAL A 71 6.32 3.71 0.29
N PHE A 72 7.13 4.66 -0.18
CA PHE A 72 6.83 6.09 -0.07
C PHE A 72 5.75 6.54 -1.07
N ASP A 73 5.71 5.95 -2.27
CA ASP A 73 4.59 6.14 -3.22
C ASP A 73 3.28 5.72 -2.55
N GLU A 74 3.20 4.52 -1.97
CA GLU A 74 2.00 4.01 -1.30
C GLU A 74 1.55 4.85 -0.09
N MET A 75 2.50 5.45 0.65
CA MET A 75 2.18 6.43 1.71
C MET A 75 1.57 7.70 1.12
N SER A 76 2.08 8.17 -0.01
CA SER A 76 1.54 9.30 -0.76
C SER A 76 0.14 8.99 -1.28
N HIS A 77 -0.05 7.80 -1.85
CA HIS A 77 -1.33 7.30 -2.35
C HIS A 77 -2.38 7.28 -1.24
N LEU A 78 -2.03 6.77 -0.05
CA LEU A 78 -2.90 6.81 1.12
C LEU A 78 -3.31 8.24 1.50
N GLY A 79 -2.35 9.18 1.51
CA GLY A 79 -2.61 10.59 1.79
C GLY A 79 -3.52 11.26 0.75
N LEU A 80 -3.28 10.99 -0.53
CA LEU A 80 -4.11 11.47 -1.64
C LEU A 80 -5.52 10.86 -1.59
N ALA A 81 -5.66 9.57 -1.27
CA ALA A 81 -6.95 8.92 -1.08
C ALA A 81 -7.75 9.54 0.09
N CYS A 82 -7.07 9.88 1.18
CA CYS A 82 -7.68 10.66 2.27
C CYS A 82 -8.14 12.05 1.80
N ASN A 83 -7.34 12.76 1.00
CA ASN A 83 -7.71 14.04 0.41
C ASN A 83 -8.89 13.92 -0.59
N LEU A 84 -8.99 12.81 -1.35
CA LEU A 84 -10.12 12.52 -2.24
C LEU A 84 -11.42 12.35 -1.44
N LEU A 85 -11.37 11.71 -0.27
CA LEU A 85 -12.53 11.57 0.58
C LEU A 85 -12.92 12.90 1.24
N THR A 86 -11.95 13.65 1.77
CA THR A 86 -12.24 14.90 2.48
C THR A 86 -12.70 16.00 1.54
N THR A 87 -12.25 16.05 0.29
CA THR A 87 -12.75 17.01 -0.70
C THR A 87 -14.24 16.79 -1.02
N LEU A 88 -14.76 15.57 -0.81
CA LEU A 88 -16.18 15.23 -0.92
C LEU A 88 -16.99 15.47 0.37
N GLY A 89 -16.35 16.08 1.39
CA GLY A 89 -16.91 16.29 2.72
C GLY A 89 -16.92 15.04 3.61
N GLY A 90 -16.33 13.93 3.16
CA GLY A 90 -16.20 12.70 3.93
C GLY A 90 -15.11 12.77 5.00
N THR A 91 -15.09 11.80 5.90
CA THR A 91 -14.11 11.68 6.97
C THR A 91 -13.47 10.30 6.90
N PRO A 92 -12.14 10.21 6.73
CA PRO A 92 -11.43 8.93 6.73
C PRO A 92 -11.68 8.11 8.00
N VAL A 93 -11.82 6.81 7.81
CA VAL A 93 -11.79 5.81 8.87
C VAL A 93 -10.60 4.89 8.60
N LEU A 94 -9.63 4.92 9.53
CA LEU A 94 -8.37 4.18 9.48
C LEU A 94 -8.11 3.42 10.78
N ALA A 95 -8.68 3.87 11.89
CA ALA A 95 -8.42 3.37 13.24
C ALA A 95 -9.67 2.74 13.85
N ASP A 96 -10.14 1.65 13.25
CA ASP A 96 -11.25 0.83 13.74
C ASP A 96 -10.99 -0.64 13.39
N GLU A 97 -11.20 -1.55 14.35
CA GLU A 97 -10.94 -2.99 14.18
C GLU A 97 -11.66 -3.60 12.97
N SER A 98 -12.81 -3.04 12.59
CA SER A 98 -13.61 -3.52 11.46
C SER A 98 -13.03 -3.15 10.09
N VAL A 99 -12.16 -2.14 10.00
CA VAL A 99 -11.61 -1.66 8.72
C VAL A 99 -10.12 -1.92 8.57
N VAL A 100 -9.37 -2.09 9.65
CA VAL A 100 -7.93 -2.36 9.57
C VAL A 100 -7.70 -3.73 8.89
N PRO A 101 -6.81 -3.79 7.87
CA PRO A 101 -6.53 -5.04 7.17
C PRO A 101 -6.08 -6.17 8.10
N THR A 102 -6.47 -7.40 7.78
CA THR A 102 -6.07 -8.60 8.51
C THR A 102 -5.22 -9.50 7.63
N TYR A 103 -4.11 -9.99 8.18
CA TYR A 103 -3.18 -10.84 7.44
C TYR A 103 -3.02 -12.23 8.08
N PRO A 104 -2.83 -13.29 7.27
CA PRO A 104 -3.14 -13.32 5.86
C PRO A 104 -4.64 -13.11 5.57
N GLY A 105 -4.98 -12.43 4.48
CA GLY A 105 -6.36 -12.10 4.14
C GLY A 105 -6.53 -11.57 2.73
N PRO A 106 -7.78 -11.39 2.26
CA PRO A 106 -8.04 -10.77 0.96
C PRO A 106 -7.71 -9.27 1.00
N LEU A 107 -7.53 -8.66 -0.17
CA LEU A 107 -7.53 -7.20 -0.28
C LEU A 107 -8.90 -6.63 0.11
N PRO A 108 -8.96 -5.43 0.70
CA PRO A 108 -10.21 -4.75 1.00
C PRO A 108 -11.11 -4.58 -0.24
N GLY A 109 -12.42 -4.60 -0.02
CA GLY A 109 -13.39 -4.35 -1.07
C GLY A 109 -13.57 -5.47 -2.13
N GLY A 110 -12.79 -6.55 -2.07
CA GLY A 110 -12.99 -7.75 -2.90
C GLY A 110 -12.29 -7.68 -4.25
N VAL A 111 -11.37 -6.73 -4.40
CA VAL A 111 -10.43 -6.66 -5.52
C VAL A 111 -9.54 -7.91 -5.47
N ARG A 112 -9.28 -8.53 -6.62
CA ARG A 112 -8.46 -9.75 -6.75
C ARG A 112 -8.88 -10.85 -5.73
N PRO A 113 -10.11 -11.40 -5.80
CA PRO A 113 -10.66 -12.27 -4.76
C PRO A 113 -9.90 -13.59 -4.53
N GLU A 114 -9.10 -14.02 -5.51
CA GLU A 114 -8.23 -15.20 -5.43
C GLU A 114 -6.91 -14.92 -4.66
N LEU A 115 -6.57 -13.65 -4.43
CA LEU A 115 -5.33 -13.24 -3.78
C LEU A 115 -5.49 -13.23 -2.26
N SER A 116 -4.58 -13.93 -1.58
CA SER A 116 -4.42 -13.86 -0.12
C SER A 116 -3.11 -13.16 0.20
N VAL A 117 -3.20 -11.90 0.66
CA VAL A 117 -2.05 -11.09 1.07
C VAL A 117 -1.53 -11.62 2.41
N PHE A 118 -0.23 -11.90 2.52
CA PHE A 118 0.43 -12.37 3.73
C PHE A 118 1.63 -11.49 4.11
N LEU A 119 2.03 -11.53 5.39
CA LEU A 119 3.21 -10.82 5.87
C LEU A 119 4.38 -11.79 6.00
N SER A 120 5.49 -11.50 5.32
CA SER A 120 6.77 -12.20 5.44
C SER A 120 7.92 -11.25 5.08
N GLY A 121 9.16 -11.69 5.30
CA GLY A 121 10.32 -11.03 4.72
C GLY A 121 10.34 -11.16 3.19
N LEU A 122 11.25 -10.42 2.54
CA LEU A 122 11.40 -10.42 1.10
C LEU A 122 11.88 -11.79 0.60
N THR A 123 11.11 -12.35 -0.32
CA THR A 123 11.41 -13.56 -1.08
C THR A 123 10.88 -13.41 -2.50
N LYS A 124 11.27 -14.30 -3.42
CA LYS A 124 10.63 -14.33 -4.75
C LYS A 124 9.12 -14.56 -4.66
N GLU A 125 8.66 -15.37 -3.71
CA GLU A 125 7.24 -15.66 -3.52
C GLU A 125 6.48 -14.42 -3.07
N SER A 126 7.00 -13.70 -2.07
CA SER A 126 6.36 -12.46 -1.60
C SER A 126 6.41 -11.36 -2.66
N ALA A 127 7.51 -11.21 -3.40
CA ALA A 127 7.57 -10.31 -4.56
C ALA A 127 6.55 -10.65 -5.64
N GLY A 128 6.30 -11.95 -5.90
CA GLY A 128 5.26 -12.39 -6.82
C GLY A 128 3.85 -12.03 -6.34
N MET A 129 3.60 -12.16 -5.03
CA MET A 129 2.34 -11.71 -4.43
C MET A 129 2.17 -10.18 -4.55
N TYR A 130 3.22 -9.38 -4.33
CA TYR A 130 3.18 -7.93 -4.50
C TYR A 130 2.87 -7.55 -5.96
N ALA A 131 3.50 -8.21 -6.93
CA ALA A 131 3.16 -8.05 -8.34
C ALA A 131 1.69 -8.42 -8.65
N CYS A 132 1.08 -9.36 -7.93
CA CYS A 132 -0.34 -9.69 -8.10
C CYS A 132 -1.28 -8.61 -7.50
N ILE A 133 -0.83 -7.87 -6.49
CA ILE A 133 -1.57 -6.71 -5.94
C ILE A 133 -1.64 -5.62 -7.02
N GLU A 134 -0.49 -5.27 -7.59
CA GLU A 134 -0.32 -4.16 -8.55
C GLU A 134 -0.65 -4.52 -10.00
N GLU A 135 -1.12 -5.74 -10.27
CA GLU A 135 -1.31 -6.20 -11.66
C GLU A 135 -2.30 -5.28 -12.41
N PRO A 136 -1.94 -4.74 -13.59
CA PRO A 136 -2.87 -3.96 -14.41
C PRO A 136 -3.96 -4.84 -15.05
N ASP A 137 -5.04 -4.22 -15.53
CA ASP A 137 -6.06 -4.92 -16.34
C ASP A 137 -5.46 -5.51 -17.63
N GLN A 138 -4.47 -4.83 -18.23
CA GLN A 138 -3.81 -5.21 -19.49
C GLN A 138 -2.28 -5.14 -19.34
N PRO A 139 -1.63 -6.17 -18.79
CA PRO A 139 -0.19 -6.15 -18.54
C PRO A 139 0.64 -6.19 -19.82
N LEU A 140 1.69 -5.37 -19.90
CA LEU A 140 2.67 -5.37 -21.00
C LEU A 140 3.51 -6.65 -21.04
N ALA A 141 3.73 -7.24 -19.87
CA ALA A 141 4.34 -8.55 -19.68
C ALA A 141 3.40 -9.39 -18.81
N ARG A 142 2.82 -10.44 -19.40
CA ARG A 142 1.68 -11.18 -18.83
C ARG A 142 2.12 -12.12 -17.72
N ALA A 143 1.50 -12.04 -16.53
CA ALA A 143 1.75 -12.95 -15.42
C ALA A 143 0.51 -13.76 -14.98
N LEU A 144 -0.71 -13.21 -14.79
CA LEU A 144 -1.88 -14.02 -14.37
C LEU A 144 -3.25 -13.41 -14.80
N ALA A 145 -4.37 -13.93 -14.27
CA ALA A 145 -5.74 -13.88 -14.85
C ALA A 145 -6.50 -12.53 -14.69
N ALA A 146 -7.55 -12.35 -15.51
CA ALA A 146 -8.34 -11.12 -15.62
C ALA A 146 -9.34 -10.94 -14.47
N HIS A 147 -9.05 -9.98 -13.58
CA HIS A 147 -9.97 -9.44 -12.58
C HIS A 147 -9.88 -7.90 -12.62
N THR A 148 -10.87 -7.21 -12.03
CA THR A 148 -10.84 -5.75 -11.88
C THR A 148 -9.56 -5.32 -11.15
N SER A 149 -8.71 -4.55 -11.83
CA SER A 149 -7.50 -3.99 -11.23
C SER A 149 -7.80 -2.80 -10.31
N ILE A 150 -6.80 -2.38 -9.55
CA ILE A 150 -6.85 -1.16 -8.72
C ILE A 150 -7.09 0.06 -9.62
N GLY A 151 -6.45 0.09 -10.78
CA GLY A 151 -6.59 1.10 -11.83
C GLY A 151 -7.98 1.19 -12.44
N ALA A 152 -8.69 0.07 -12.61
CA ALA A 152 -10.10 0.08 -13.04
C ALA A 152 -10.99 0.79 -12.00
N PHE A 153 -10.75 0.50 -10.72
CA PHE A 153 -11.48 1.13 -9.62
C PHE A 153 -11.22 2.65 -9.54
N TYR A 154 -9.97 3.08 -9.61
CA TYR A 154 -9.63 4.49 -9.66
C TYR A 154 -10.15 5.20 -10.92
N THR A 155 -10.23 4.50 -12.06
CA THR A 155 -10.84 5.04 -13.28
C THR A 155 -12.33 5.34 -13.06
N ALA A 156 -13.07 4.43 -12.44
CA ALA A 156 -14.48 4.65 -12.13
C ALA A 156 -14.68 5.81 -11.14
N LEU A 157 -13.80 5.96 -10.15
CA LEU A 157 -13.83 7.09 -9.22
C LEU A 157 -13.54 8.42 -9.94
N LEU A 158 -12.55 8.45 -10.81
CA LEU A 158 -12.20 9.61 -11.64
C LEU A 158 -13.36 10.04 -12.54
N GLU A 159 -14.03 9.10 -13.18
CA GLU A 159 -15.22 9.37 -14.00
C GLU A 159 -16.34 10.01 -13.19
N ALA A 160 -16.56 9.56 -11.94
CA ALA A 160 -17.53 10.18 -11.05
C ALA A 160 -17.16 11.62 -10.68
N PHE A 161 -15.87 11.91 -10.45
CA PHE A 161 -15.39 13.28 -10.22
C PHE A 161 -15.57 14.17 -11.45
N ARG A 162 -15.31 13.65 -12.66
CA ARG A 162 -15.56 14.37 -13.92
C ARG A 162 -17.03 14.66 -14.18
N ALA A 163 -17.91 13.75 -13.78
CA ALA A 163 -19.35 13.93 -13.89
C ALA A 163 -19.90 14.92 -12.85
N HIS A 164 -19.24 15.03 -11.70
CA HIS A 164 -19.68 15.85 -10.56
C HIS A 164 -18.59 16.77 -10.00
N PRO A 165 -17.97 17.64 -10.82
CA PRO A 165 -16.89 18.51 -10.36
C PRO A 165 -17.33 19.51 -9.30
N GLU A 166 -18.63 19.84 -9.23
CA GLU A 166 -19.22 20.70 -8.21
C GLU A 166 -19.09 20.15 -6.78
N ARG A 167 -18.77 18.87 -6.62
CA ARG A 167 -18.59 18.21 -5.32
C ARG A 167 -17.18 18.33 -4.78
N ILE A 168 -16.25 18.89 -5.53
CA ILE A 168 -14.87 19.13 -5.10
C ILE A 168 -14.87 20.40 -4.23
N THR A 169 -14.88 20.22 -2.92
CA THR A 169 -14.99 21.33 -1.96
C THR A 169 -13.63 21.84 -1.48
N GLY A 170 -12.59 21.00 -1.56
CA GLY A 170 -11.29 21.29 -0.94
C GLY A 170 -11.32 21.32 0.58
N ALA A 171 -12.30 20.66 1.22
CA ALA A 171 -12.38 20.56 2.68
C ALA A 171 -11.31 19.63 3.25
N ARG A 172 -10.75 19.99 4.40
CA ARG A 172 -9.78 19.19 5.21
C ARG A 172 -8.69 18.53 4.35
N GLN A 173 -7.96 19.36 3.61
CA GLN A 173 -6.88 18.94 2.72
C GLN A 173 -5.56 19.06 3.46
N LEU A 174 -4.80 17.96 3.51
CA LEU A 174 -3.44 17.97 3.99
C LEU A 174 -2.47 18.08 2.82
N THR A 175 -1.28 18.63 3.10
CA THR A 175 -0.18 18.70 2.16
C THR A 175 1.10 18.24 2.81
N LEU A 176 1.92 17.51 2.08
CA LEU A 176 3.22 17.05 2.54
C LEU A 176 4.17 17.02 1.35
N ASP A 177 5.24 17.82 1.42
CA ASP A 177 6.32 17.77 0.44
C ASP A 177 7.26 16.61 0.80
N MET A 178 7.52 15.74 -0.18
CA MET A 178 8.40 14.58 -0.05
C MET A 178 9.56 14.64 -1.07
N PRO A 179 10.38 15.72 -1.04
CA PRO A 179 11.35 16.03 -2.10
C PRO A 179 12.50 15.01 -2.23
N HIS A 180 12.72 14.18 -1.21
CA HIS A 180 13.75 13.14 -1.21
C HIS A 180 13.28 11.81 -1.81
N HIS A 181 12.01 11.74 -2.24
CA HIS A 181 11.38 10.50 -2.71
C HIS A 181 10.92 10.57 -4.16
N GLY A 182 11.20 11.65 -4.91
CA GLY A 182 10.71 11.85 -6.29
C GLY A 182 9.67 12.98 -6.40
N GLU A 183 9.61 13.67 -7.54
CA GLU A 183 8.62 14.73 -7.79
C GLU A 183 7.31 14.06 -8.26
N GLY A 184 6.27 14.01 -7.43
CA GLY A 184 5.05 13.22 -7.69
C GLY A 184 4.49 12.57 -6.42
N ASN A 185 5.37 12.36 -5.45
CA ASN A 185 5.10 11.77 -4.14
C ASN A 185 4.64 12.77 -3.09
N ASN A 186 4.23 13.96 -3.52
CA ASN A 186 3.71 14.94 -2.61
C ASN A 186 2.24 14.64 -2.33
N VAL A 187 1.86 14.74 -1.06
CA VAL A 187 0.43 14.87 -0.73
C VAL A 187 0.05 16.30 -1.06
N VAL A 188 -0.91 16.47 -1.98
CA VAL A 188 -1.34 17.79 -2.48
C VAL A 188 -2.82 18.04 -2.22
N ALA A 189 -3.18 19.32 -2.08
CA ALA A 189 -4.56 19.72 -1.86
C ALA A 189 -5.41 19.60 -3.14
N LEU A 190 -6.52 18.87 -3.05
CA LEU A 190 -7.44 18.56 -4.14
C LEU A 190 -8.62 19.53 -4.15
N LYS A 191 -8.36 20.76 -4.60
CA LYS A 191 -9.34 21.87 -4.64
C LYS A 191 -10.00 22.06 -6.00
N THR A 192 -9.56 21.34 -7.03
CA THR A 192 -10.04 21.46 -8.40
C THR A 192 -10.13 20.08 -9.06
N LEU A 193 -10.92 19.97 -10.14
CA LEU A 193 -10.95 18.75 -10.94
C LEU A 193 -9.55 18.39 -11.47
N ALA A 194 -8.80 19.37 -11.98
CA ALA A 194 -7.45 19.13 -12.47
C ALA A 194 -6.50 18.55 -11.41
N ALA A 195 -6.60 19.00 -10.15
CA ALA A 195 -5.82 18.43 -9.05
C ALA A 195 -6.24 16.99 -8.73
N VAL A 196 -7.55 16.70 -8.76
CA VAL A 196 -8.07 15.33 -8.60
C VAL A 196 -7.62 14.42 -9.73
N GLU A 197 -7.69 14.89 -10.98
CA GLU A 197 -7.24 14.13 -12.15
C GLU A 197 -5.74 13.81 -12.07
N ALA A 198 -4.92 14.79 -11.67
CA ALA A 198 -3.50 14.59 -11.46
C ALA A 198 -3.23 13.56 -10.34
N ALA A 199 -3.89 13.68 -9.18
CA ALA A 199 -3.69 12.77 -8.06
C ALA A 199 -4.09 11.33 -8.38
N ILE A 200 -5.24 11.12 -9.03
CA ILE A 200 -5.65 9.77 -9.46
C ILE A 200 -4.75 9.24 -10.59
N GLY A 201 -4.25 10.11 -11.47
CA GLY A 201 -3.27 9.75 -12.48
C GLY A 201 -2.00 9.18 -11.85
N VAL A 202 -1.42 9.90 -10.88
CA VAL A 202 -0.25 9.50 -10.10
C VAL A 202 -0.43 8.11 -9.48
N ILE A 203 -1.48 7.92 -8.67
CA ILE A 203 -1.74 6.63 -7.99
C ILE A 203 -1.77 5.47 -8.98
N LYS A 204 -2.48 5.65 -10.09
CA LYS A 204 -2.62 4.58 -11.08
C LYS A 204 -1.33 4.29 -11.83
N GLU A 205 -0.65 5.33 -12.30
CA GLU A 205 0.49 5.20 -13.20
C GLU A 205 1.75 4.75 -12.44
N GLN A 206 1.91 5.12 -11.16
CA GLN A 206 2.96 4.57 -10.29
C GLN A 206 2.71 3.09 -9.96
N GLY A 207 1.48 2.68 -9.64
CA GLY A 207 1.17 1.27 -9.35
C GLY A 207 1.27 0.35 -10.58
N GLU A 208 0.51 0.67 -11.63
CA GLU A 208 0.24 -0.22 -12.77
C GLU A 208 1.08 0.08 -14.03
N GLY A 209 1.71 1.25 -14.08
CA GLY A 209 2.35 1.77 -15.29
C GLY A 209 1.33 2.24 -16.33
N THR A 210 1.76 2.33 -17.58
CA THR A 210 0.91 2.76 -18.69
C THR A 210 0.68 1.63 -19.70
N SER A 211 -0.28 1.81 -20.59
CA SER A 211 -0.51 0.87 -21.71
C SER A 211 0.63 0.84 -22.75
N ALA A 212 1.63 1.72 -22.63
CA ALA A 212 2.74 1.86 -23.57
C ALA A 212 4.11 1.56 -22.96
N SER A 213 4.28 1.79 -21.66
CA SER A 213 5.56 1.69 -20.95
C SER A 213 5.38 1.11 -19.54
N PRO A 214 6.29 0.23 -19.08
CA PRO A 214 6.38 -0.21 -17.69
C PRO A 214 7.05 0.82 -16.78
N GLU A 215 7.61 1.89 -17.35
CA GLU A 215 8.27 2.96 -16.61
C GLU A 215 7.23 3.84 -15.91
N ASN A 216 7.58 4.31 -14.71
CA ASN A 216 6.86 5.37 -14.01
C ASN A 216 6.95 6.66 -14.86
N PRO A 217 5.82 7.23 -15.35
CA PRO A 217 5.84 8.44 -16.15
C PRO A 217 5.99 9.72 -15.30
N HIS A 218 5.91 9.60 -13.97
CA HIS A 218 6.06 10.72 -13.04
C HIS A 218 7.54 11.01 -12.76
N PRO A 219 7.89 12.25 -12.41
CA PRO A 219 9.27 12.59 -12.12
C PRO A 219 9.89 11.75 -10.98
N GLY A 220 10.92 10.97 -11.33
CA GLY A 220 11.59 10.06 -10.43
C GLY A 220 12.99 9.71 -10.95
N ALA A 221 13.53 8.57 -10.50
CA ALA A 221 14.82 8.12 -11.01
C ALA A 221 14.69 7.77 -12.51
N PRO A 222 15.67 8.12 -13.37
CA PRO A 222 15.61 7.75 -14.78
C PRO A 222 15.48 6.23 -14.97
N GLY A 223 14.38 5.79 -15.58
CA GLY A 223 14.09 4.36 -15.79
C GLY A 223 13.46 3.65 -14.59
N GLU A 224 12.96 4.41 -13.60
CA GLU A 224 12.10 3.89 -12.55
C GLU A 224 10.89 3.17 -13.14
N LEU A 225 10.57 2.00 -12.59
CA LEU A 225 9.46 1.16 -13.04
C LEU A 225 8.25 1.40 -12.17
N ALA A 226 7.07 1.34 -12.77
CA ALA A 226 5.85 1.20 -11.99
C ALA A 226 5.89 -0.07 -11.13
N HIS A 227 5.19 -0.06 -10.00
CA HIS A 227 5.34 -1.02 -8.91
C HIS A 227 5.15 -2.45 -9.38
N TYR A 228 4.12 -2.71 -10.21
CA TYR A 228 3.90 -4.01 -10.85
C TYR A 228 5.17 -4.57 -11.49
N TYR A 229 5.83 -3.77 -12.33
CA TYR A 229 6.99 -4.21 -13.09
C TYR A 229 8.24 -4.31 -12.22
N ALA A 230 8.41 -3.41 -11.24
CA ALA A 230 9.49 -3.50 -10.25
C ALA A 230 9.41 -4.80 -9.44
N PHE A 231 8.23 -5.13 -8.90
CA PHE A 231 8.00 -6.40 -8.20
C PHE A 231 8.18 -7.61 -9.11
N LEU A 232 7.75 -7.50 -10.38
CA LEU A 232 7.89 -8.57 -11.35
C LEU A 232 9.37 -8.84 -11.71
N GLU A 233 10.21 -7.81 -11.80
CA GLU A 233 11.66 -7.97 -11.95
C GLU A 233 12.28 -8.71 -10.75
N ILE A 234 11.90 -8.33 -9.51
CA ILE A 234 12.39 -8.96 -8.27
C ILE A 234 11.96 -10.44 -8.20
N HIS A 235 10.70 -10.72 -8.52
CA HIS A 235 10.15 -12.08 -8.56
C HIS A 235 10.92 -12.97 -9.55
N ASN A 236 11.12 -12.48 -10.79
CA ASN A 236 11.82 -13.23 -11.83
C ASN A 236 13.34 -13.28 -11.59
N GLY A 237 13.89 -12.28 -10.90
CA GLY A 237 15.34 -12.09 -10.72
C GLY A 237 16.04 -11.63 -11.99
N ARG A 238 15.34 -10.91 -12.87
CA ARG A 238 15.82 -10.46 -14.19
C ARG A 238 15.20 -9.11 -14.56
N LYS A 239 15.97 -8.26 -15.24
CA LYS A 239 15.49 -6.98 -15.74
C LYS A 239 14.52 -7.16 -16.90
N LEU A 240 13.48 -6.34 -16.95
CA LEU A 240 12.54 -6.23 -18.06
C LEU A 240 13.13 -5.26 -19.10
N ARG A 241 13.23 -5.69 -20.36
CA ARG A 241 13.72 -4.84 -21.45
C ARG A 241 12.81 -4.92 -22.67
N LYS A 242 12.73 -3.81 -23.41
CA LYS A 242 12.03 -3.79 -24.69
C LYS A 242 12.89 -4.48 -25.74
N ASN A 243 12.41 -5.61 -26.25
CA ASN A 243 13.06 -6.33 -27.34
C ASN A 243 13.03 -5.45 -28.61
N PRO A 244 14.19 -5.08 -29.18
CA PRO A 244 14.26 -4.17 -30.32
C PRO A 244 13.72 -4.79 -31.62
N VAL A 245 13.58 -6.12 -31.68
CA VAL A 245 13.06 -6.85 -32.85
C VAL A 245 11.55 -6.99 -32.79
N THR A 246 11.01 -7.42 -31.64
CA THR A 246 9.57 -7.67 -31.48
C THR A 246 8.80 -6.44 -31.00
N GLY A 247 9.50 -5.45 -30.44
CA GLY A 247 8.91 -4.29 -29.79
C GLY A 247 8.22 -4.60 -28.46
N LYS A 248 8.28 -5.85 -27.98
CA LYS A 248 7.64 -6.32 -26.75
C LYS A 248 8.58 -6.21 -25.55
N TRP A 249 8.00 -6.08 -24.37
CA TRP A 249 8.74 -6.14 -23.11
C TRP A 249 8.95 -7.61 -22.70
N GLU A 250 10.21 -8.00 -22.51
CA GLU A 250 10.63 -9.37 -22.24
C GLU A 250 11.72 -9.35 -21.16
N PHE A 251 11.82 -10.41 -20.34
CA PHE A 251 12.90 -10.52 -19.35
C PHE A 251 14.23 -10.79 -20.05
N ASP A 252 15.23 -9.95 -19.77
CA ASP A 252 16.57 -10.11 -20.30
C ASP A 252 17.33 -11.20 -19.54
N GLU A 253 17.61 -12.31 -20.23
CA GLU A 253 18.35 -13.43 -19.66
C GLU A 253 19.79 -13.08 -19.25
N ASN A 254 20.32 -11.95 -19.73
CA ASN A 254 21.70 -11.51 -19.48
C ASN A 254 21.83 -10.41 -18.41
N THR A 255 20.72 -9.82 -17.95
CA THR A 255 20.74 -8.78 -16.92
C THR A 255 20.01 -9.27 -15.65
N PRO A 256 20.72 -9.89 -14.69
CA PRO A 256 20.12 -10.40 -13.46
C PRO A 256 19.69 -9.28 -12.51
N VAL A 257 18.68 -9.55 -11.70
CA VAL A 257 18.31 -8.77 -10.50
C VAL A 257 18.62 -9.64 -9.29
N PRO A 258 19.79 -9.45 -8.63
CA PRO A 258 20.18 -10.29 -7.50
C PRO A 258 19.25 -10.03 -6.31
N MET A 259 18.77 -11.11 -5.69
CA MET A 259 18.03 -11.01 -4.44
C MET A 259 19.02 -10.64 -3.32
N PRO A 260 18.77 -9.57 -2.54
CA PRO A 260 19.66 -9.21 -1.44
C PRO A 260 19.61 -10.25 -0.31
N GLU A 261 20.56 -10.16 0.61
CA GLU A 261 20.50 -10.92 1.85
C GLU A 261 19.33 -10.41 2.72
N THR A 262 18.50 -11.33 3.23
CA THR A 262 17.31 -10.97 4.02
C THR A 262 17.28 -11.70 5.36
N LEU A 263 16.69 -11.05 6.36
CA LEU A 263 16.24 -11.66 7.61
C LEU A 263 15.17 -12.72 7.28
N PRO A 264 15.25 -13.93 7.85
CA PRO A 264 14.39 -15.04 7.47
C PRO A 264 13.02 -14.98 8.17
N MET A 265 12.35 -13.82 8.14
CA MET A 265 11.04 -13.61 8.74
C MET A 265 10.04 -14.67 8.23
N GLY A 266 9.42 -15.39 9.16
CA GLY A 266 8.36 -16.35 8.87
C GLY A 266 7.07 -15.66 8.41
N ILE A 267 6.16 -16.45 7.82
CA ILE A 267 4.83 -15.94 7.49
C ILE A 267 4.04 -15.76 8.79
N VAL A 268 3.55 -14.55 9.04
CA VAL A 268 2.70 -14.26 10.21
C VAL A 268 1.40 -15.08 10.10
N PRO A 269 1.04 -15.89 11.11
CA PRO A 269 -0.21 -16.67 11.07
C PRO A 269 -1.44 -15.78 11.14
N ARG A 270 -2.59 -16.32 10.70
CA ARG A 270 -3.88 -15.63 10.82
C ARG A 270 -4.18 -15.34 12.28
N GLY A 271 -4.35 -14.06 12.60
CA GLY A 271 -4.59 -13.59 13.97
C GLY A 271 -3.32 -13.34 14.79
N GLY A 272 -2.13 -13.40 14.17
CA GLY A 272 -0.85 -13.17 14.82
C GLY A 272 -0.15 -14.44 15.29
N TRP A 273 0.99 -14.28 15.94
CA TRP A 273 1.80 -15.38 16.47
C TRP A 273 1.09 -16.06 17.66
N PRO A 274 0.94 -17.39 17.66
CA PRO A 274 0.29 -18.11 18.75
C PRO A 274 0.99 -17.87 20.08
N ARG A 275 0.25 -17.34 21.08
CA ARG A 275 0.81 -17.07 22.43
C ARG A 275 0.93 -18.32 23.32
N THR A 276 0.61 -19.49 22.79
CA THR A 276 0.71 -20.78 23.48
C THR A 276 1.22 -21.87 22.54
N GLY A 277 1.76 -22.95 23.11
CA GLY A 277 2.27 -24.08 22.35
C GLY A 277 3.78 -24.01 22.04
N PRO A 278 4.29 -24.94 21.22
CA PRO A 278 5.73 -25.12 21.01
C PRO A 278 6.44 -23.94 20.34
N SER A 279 5.71 -23.13 19.57
CA SER A 279 6.22 -21.93 18.88
C SER A 279 5.78 -20.64 19.56
N ALA A 280 5.40 -20.70 20.84
CA ALA A 280 5.00 -19.51 21.57
C ALA A 280 6.18 -18.55 21.76
N PRO A 281 5.99 -17.24 21.54
CA PRO A 281 6.99 -16.23 21.84
C PRO A 281 7.34 -16.22 23.33
N ASP A 282 8.61 -15.99 23.64
CA ASP A 282 9.02 -15.70 25.02
C ASP A 282 8.46 -14.35 25.49
N ALA A 283 8.59 -14.05 26.79
CA ALA A 283 8.00 -12.86 27.38
C ALA A 283 8.51 -11.54 26.75
N GLU A 284 9.77 -11.50 26.34
CA GLU A 284 10.35 -10.33 25.69
C GLU A 284 9.82 -10.15 24.26
N THR A 285 9.73 -11.25 23.49
CA THR A 285 9.12 -11.24 22.16
C THR A 285 7.66 -10.82 22.23
N ILE A 286 6.91 -11.30 23.23
CA ILE A 286 5.53 -10.89 23.50
C ILE A 286 5.45 -9.38 23.71
N GLN A 287 6.34 -8.81 24.53
CA GLN A 287 6.36 -7.37 24.78
C GLN A 287 6.62 -6.58 23.49
N ILE A 288 7.59 -6.99 22.67
CA ILE A 288 7.90 -6.31 21.41
C ILE A 288 6.71 -6.39 20.43
N LEU A 289 6.04 -7.54 20.35
CA LEU A 289 4.84 -7.72 19.53
C LEU A 289 3.71 -6.78 19.96
N ASP A 290 3.47 -6.69 21.27
CA ASP A 290 2.39 -5.89 21.83
C ASP A 290 2.71 -4.39 21.69
N ASP A 291 3.95 -3.98 21.94
CA ASP A 291 4.43 -2.60 21.73
C ASP A 291 4.32 -2.19 20.25
N PHE A 292 4.68 -3.08 19.32
CA PHE A 292 4.52 -2.83 17.89
C PHE A 292 3.04 -2.62 17.51
N ASN A 293 2.14 -3.50 17.98
CA ASN A 293 0.71 -3.39 17.69
C ASN A 293 0.10 -2.12 18.28
N HIS A 294 0.49 -1.72 19.48
CA HIS A 294 0.09 -0.44 20.08
C HIS A 294 0.61 0.75 19.28
N ALA A 295 1.89 0.71 18.86
CA ALA A 295 2.51 1.75 18.06
C ALA A 295 1.83 1.90 16.68
N TYR A 296 1.49 0.79 16.03
CA TYR A 296 0.75 0.79 14.78
C TYR A 296 -0.68 1.33 14.94
N SER A 297 -1.36 0.95 16.02
CA SER A 297 -2.71 1.46 16.31
C SER A 297 -2.68 2.98 16.58
N ALA A 298 -1.68 3.46 17.32
CA ALA A 298 -1.47 4.89 17.55
C ALA A 298 -1.19 5.67 16.24
N LEU A 299 -0.38 5.10 15.34
CA LEU A 299 -0.15 5.67 14.00
C LEU A 299 -1.48 5.85 13.24
N LEU A 300 -2.30 4.80 13.16
CA LEU A 300 -3.60 4.86 12.47
C LEU A 300 -4.53 5.91 13.10
N HIS A 301 -4.54 6.02 14.42
CA HIS A 301 -5.30 7.06 15.12
C HIS A 301 -4.82 8.47 14.75
N LEU A 302 -3.51 8.72 14.75
CA LEU A 302 -2.95 10.03 14.38
C LEU A 302 -3.29 10.39 12.93
N LEU A 303 -3.14 9.46 11.99
CA LEU A 303 -3.55 9.65 10.59
C LEU A 303 -5.04 9.99 10.49
N GLN A 304 -5.91 9.20 11.13
CA GLN A 304 -7.35 9.45 11.11
C GLN A 304 -7.70 10.84 11.67
N GLU A 305 -7.11 11.22 12.81
CA GLU A 305 -7.39 12.51 13.43
C GLU A 305 -6.84 13.69 12.63
N ALA A 306 -5.72 13.53 11.92
CA ALA A 306 -5.16 14.57 11.07
C ALA A 306 -6.16 15.03 9.99
N TRP A 307 -6.77 14.10 9.25
CA TRP A 307 -7.78 14.40 8.22
C TRP A 307 -9.17 14.76 8.76
N LYS A 308 -9.36 14.74 10.09
CA LYS A 308 -10.59 15.22 10.74
C LYS A 308 -10.53 16.71 11.11
N GLN A 309 -9.34 17.30 11.16
CA GLN A 309 -9.19 18.67 11.64
C GLN A 309 -9.67 19.70 10.62
N ASP A 310 -10.41 20.70 11.11
CA ASP A 310 -10.72 21.92 10.34
C ASP A 310 -9.64 23.00 10.51
N LEU A 311 -8.76 22.86 11.51
CA LEU A 311 -7.64 23.77 11.78
C LEU A 311 -6.36 23.24 11.10
N PRO A 312 -5.79 23.94 10.11
CA PRO A 312 -4.62 23.46 9.37
C PRO A 312 -3.41 23.13 10.25
N ASP A 313 -3.07 24.00 11.21
CA ASP A 313 -1.89 23.81 12.07
C ASP A 313 -1.98 22.54 12.92
N GLU A 314 -3.19 22.20 13.41
CA GLU A 314 -3.41 20.97 14.19
C GLU A 314 -3.40 19.74 13.29
N ALA A 315 -3.96 19.85 12.07
CA ALA A 315 -3.91 18.80 11.06
C ALA A 315 -2.46 18.44 10.71
N GLU A 316 -1.63 19.46 10.46
CA GLU A 316 -0.21 19.31 10.13
C GLU A 316 0.58 18.72 11.30
N ARG A 317 0.34 19.19 12.54
CA ARG A 317 0.96 18.65 13.74
C ARG A 317 0.68 17.15 13.89
N LEU A 318 -0.58 16.73 13.75
CA LEU A 318 -0.98 15.32 13.85
C LEU A 318 -0.39 14.47 12.71
N LEU A 319 -0.31 15.00 11.49
CA LEU A 319 0.35 14.32 10.37
C LEU A 319 1.85 14.13 10.64
N ASN A 320 2.52 15.16 11.15
CA ASN A 320 3.95 15.08 11.50
C ASN A 320 4.19 14.08 12.64
N ASP A 321 3.31 14.04 13.65
CA ASP A 321 3.36 13.03 14.71
C ASP A 321 3.17 11.61 14.13
N ALA A 322 2.24 11.43 13.18
CA ALA A 322 2.05 10.16 12.48
C ALA A 322 3.30 9.73 11.70
N VAL A 323 3.89 10.63 10.91
CA VAL A 323 5.13 10.35 10.15
C VAL A 323 6.26 9.96 11.09
N GLN A 324 6.43 10.64 12.23
CA GLN A 324 7.42 10.24 13.25
C GLN A 324 7.12 8.85 13.81
N GLN A 325 5.86 8.57 14.14
CA GLN A 325 5.45 7.27 14.69
C GLN A 325 5.74 6.12 13.71
N MET A 326 5.58 6.35 12.41
CA MET A 326 5.90 5.39 11.37
C MET A 326 7.39 5.02 11.33
N PHE A 327 8.30 5.99 11.47
CA PHE A 327 9.74 5.70 11.58
C PHE A 327 10.07 4.85 12.81
N PHE A 328 9.35 5.04 13.92
CA PHE A 328 9.54 4.23 15.13
C PHE A 328 9.07 2.78 15.00
N LEU A 329 8.26 2.43 13.99
CA LEU A 329 7.83 1.03 13.77
C LEU A 329 8.98 0.14 13.27
N GLN A 330 9.96 0.70 12.56
CA GLN A 330 11.04 -0.07 11.93
C GLN A 330 11.90 -0.82 12.96
N GLY A 331 12.29 -0.15 14.05
CA GLY A 331 13.17 -0.73 15.07
C GLY A 331 12.60 -2.02 15.67
N PRO A 332 11.41 -1.98 16.28
CA PRO A 332 10.75 -3.18 16.81
C PRO A 332 10.47 -4.25 15.75
N ALA A 333 10.12 -3.86 14.52
CA ALA A 333 9.93 -4.82 13.43
C ALA A 333 11.20 -5.60 13.12
N ILE A 334 12.35 -4.93 12.96
CA ILE A 334 13.65 -5.58 12.71
C ILE A 334 14.03 -6.46 13.90
N GLN A 335 13.83 -5.99 15.14
CA GLN A 335 14.08 -6.80 16.34
C GLN A 335 13.29 -8.12 16.29
N LEU A 336 12.00 -8.09 15.92
CA LEU A 336 11.21 -9.32 15.75
C LEU A 336 11.80 -10.23 14.66
N MET A 337 12.22 -9.65 13.53
CA MET A 337 12.82 -10.37 12.41
C MET A 337 14.20 -10.97 12.72
N GLU A 338 14.84 -10.59 13.84
CA GLU A 338 16.07 -11.20 14.34
C GLU A 338 15.82 -12.29 15.40
N ARG A 339 14.60 -12.35 15.96
CA ARG A 339 14.25 -13.31 17.02
C ARG A 339 13.87 -14.67 16.45
N PRO A 340 14.56 -15.76 16.81
CA PRO A 340 14.26 -17.10 16.29
C PRO A 340 12.86 -17.56 16.65
N LEU A 341 12.15 -18.11 15.66
CA LEU A 341 10.86 -18.78 15.85
C LEU A 341 11.10 -20.25 16.26
N PRO A 342 10.77 -20.66 17.49
CA PRO A 342 11.05 -22.02 17.97
C PRO A 342 10.37 -23.10 17.11
N GLY A 343 11.16 -24.09 16.69
CA GLY A 343 10.68 -25.22 15.89
C GLY A 343 10.41 -24.93 14.42
N ALA A 344 10.69 -23.71 13.92
CA ALA A 344 10.37 -23.30 12.55
C ALA A 344 11.56 -23.28 11.58
N GLY A 345 12.55 -24.17 11.78
CA GLY A 345 13.61 -24.40 10.79
C GLY A 345 14.47 -23.18 10.45
N GLY A 346 14.74 -22.30 11.42
CA GLY A 346 15.57 -21.11 11.24
C GLY A 346 14.81 -19.85 10.79
N LYS A 347 13.48 -19.90 10.76
CA LYS A 347 12.64 -18.70 10.59
C LYS A 347 12.64 -17.83 11.85
N THR A 348 12.28 -16.57 11.68
CA THR A 348 12.16 -15.59 12.77
C THR A 348 10.75 -15.03 12.86
N TYR A 349 10.45 -14.33 13.96
CA TYR A 349 9.20 -13.59 14.11
C TYR A 349 9.14 -12.39 13.15
N GLY A 350 8.03 -11.68 13.15
CA GLY A 350 7.89 -10.41 12.47
C GLY A 350 6.67 -9.64 12.98
N PRO A 351 6.52 -8.37 12.59
CA PRO A 351 5.41 -7.53 13.04
C PRO A 351 4.06 -8.07 12.59
N GLU A 352 3.04 -7.97 13.44
CA GLU A 352 1.69 -8.50 13.15
C GLU A 352 0.76 -7.47 12.51
N PHE A 353 1.07 -6.17 12.64
CA PHE A 353 0.22 -5.05 12.21
C PHE A 353 -1.23 -5.19 12.70
N ARG A 354 -1.42 -5.63 13.95
CA ARG A 354 -2.76 -5.79 14.52
C ARG A 354 -3.22 -4.48 15.13
N TYR A 355 -4.45 -4.12 14.82
CA TYR A 355 -5.14 -3.08 15.54
C TYR A 355 -5.50 -3.57 16.94
N VAL A 356 -5.16 -2.76 17.94
CA VAL A 356 -5.51 -2.96 19.35
C VAL A 356 -6.16 -1.69 19.86
N THR A 357 -7.38 -1.82 20.38
CA THR A 357 -8.09 -0.71 21.03
C THR A 357 -7.35 -0.34 22.31
N ALA A 358 -7.01 0.95 22.45
CA ALA A 358 -6.40 1.49 23.66
C ALA A 358 -7.31 1.38 24.89
#